data_AF-A0A7X9MW70-F1
#
_entry.id   AF-A0A7X9MW70-F1
#
_cell.length_a   1.000
_cell.length_b   1.000
_cell.length_c   1.000
_cell.angle_alpha   90.00
_cell.angle_beta   90.00
_cell.angle_gamma   90.00
#
_symmetry.space_group_name_H-M   'P 1'
#
loop_
_entity.id
_entity.type
_entity.pdbx_description
1 polymer ?
#
loop_
_entity_poly.entity_id
_entity_poly.type
_entity_poly.pdbx_seq_one_letter_code
_entity_poly.pdbx_strand_id
1 'polypeptide(L)'
;MVFFNRLFKKVEDINKGEVAVSELESEFYLESPVEEAKGYWVEMAQNIIVNTVKATNNSVERAFVLIDFGEQPSFDIFYQVDGSLVMWHQLEHQDIKEKIENELLPQATDVVKAVNDNFIQANHPTIAFAELQFEWQTSAWFSHIIWEDDEDSKLAKDEILNKWFDTLSVEVKDLPLDSDTKLSWYP
;
A
#
# COMPACT_ATOMS: atom_id res chain seq x y z
N MET A 1 0.85 21.15 -19.21
CA MET A 1 0.06 21.90 -20.24
C MET A 1 -1.32 21.27 -20.54
N VAL A 2 -1.58 20.01 -20.17
CA VAL A 2 -2.86 19.32 -20.45
C VAL A 2 -4.06 19.94 -19.72
N PHE A 3 -3.85 20.40 -18.47
CA PHE A 3 -4.84 21.09 -17.65
C PHE A 3 -5.46 22.32 -18.32
N PHE A 4 -4.62 23.25 -18.78
CA PHE A 4 -5.09 24.50 -19.38
C PHE A 4 -5.92 24.25 -20.64
N ASN A 5 -5.51 23.31 -21.50
CA ASN A 5 -6.25 22.99 -22.72
C ASN A 5 -7.63 22.37 -22.43
N ARG A 6 -7.76 21.55 -21.38
CA ARG A 6 -9.03 20.96 -20.95
C ARG A 6 -9.95 22.02 -20.34
N LEU A 7 -9.40 22.93 -19.55
CA LEU A 7 -10.12 24.03 -18.91
C LEU A 7 -10.62 25.05 -19.95
N PHE A 8 -9.79 25.43 -20.93
CA PHE A 8 -10.20 26.33 -22.01
C PHE A 8 -11.33 25.75 -22.87
N LYS A 9 -11.27 24.45 -23.20
CA LYS A 9 -12.30 23.79 -23.99
C LYS A 9 -13.66 23.77 -23.28
N LYS A 10 -13.70 23.42 -21.99
CA LYS A 10 -14.95 23.43 -21.21
C LYS A 10 -15.50 24.83 -20.94
N VAL A 11 -14.64 25.83 -20.75
CA VAL A 11 -15.08 27.25 -20.70
C VAL A 11 -15.74 27.66 -22.03
N GLU A 12 -15.21 27.19 -23.15
CA GLU A 12 -15.81 27.41 -24.47
C GLU A 12 -17.17 26.71 -24.61
N ASP A 13 -17.30 25.48 -24.13
CA ASP A 13 -18.55 24.69 -24.18
C ASP A 13 -19.64 25.29 -23.27
N ILE A 14 -19.26 25.89 -22.13
CA ILE A 14 -20.18 26.61 -21.23
C ILE A 14 -20.62 27.94 -21.84
N ASN A 15 -19.71 28.66 -22.50
CA ASN A 15 -20.05 29.87 -23.24
C ASN A 15 -21.00 29.59 -24.42
N LYS A 16 -20.98 28.36 -24.97
CA LYS A 16 -21.93 27.88 -25.98
C LYS A 16 -23.25 27.37 -25.38
N GLY A 17 -23.37 27.29 -24.05
CA GLY A 17 -24.54 26.79 -23.34
C GLY A 17 -24.71 25.27 -23.41
N GLU A 18 -23.65 24.54 -23.76
CA GLU A 18 -23.67 23.08 -23.93
C GLU A 18 -23.47 22.33 -22.60
N VAL A 19 -22.97 23.02 -21.58
CA VAL A 19 -22.58 22.45 -20.27
C VAL A 19 -22.99 23.41 -19.14
N ALA A 20 -23.36 22.88 -17.96
CA ALA A 20 -23.72 23.69 -16.80
C ALA A 20 -22.48 24.24 -16.06
N VAL A 21 -22.59 25.44 -15.45
CA VAL A 21 -21.49 26.07 -14.69
C VAL A 21 -21.00 25.20 -13.51
N SER A 22 -21.88 24.38 -12.93
CA SER A 22 -21.53 23.41 -11.89
C SER A 22 -20.57 22.30 -12.36
N GLU A 23 -20.48 22.03 -13.68
CA GLU A 23 -19.49 21.10 -14.25
C GLU A 23 -18.11 21.75 -14.46
N LEU A 24 -18.01 23.08 -14.39
CA LEU A 24 -16.73 23.76 -14.25
C LEU A 24 -16.21 23.60 -12.82
N GLU A 25 -17.09 23.69 -11.82
CA GLU A 25 -16.71 23.58 -10.40
C GLU A 25 -16.10 22.21 -10.06
N SER A 26 -16.56 21.12 -10.70
CA SER A 26 -15.94 19.79 -10.56
C SER A 26 -14.59 19.64 -11.29
N GLU A 27 -14.34 20.42 -12.34
CA GLU A 27 -13.03 20.51 -13.02
C GLU A 27 -12.06 21.51 -12.35
N PHE A 28 -12.58 22.36 -11.47
CA PHE A 28 -11.78 23.19 -10.57
C PHE A 28 -11.29 22.40 -9.34
N TYR A 29 -11.69 21.13 -9.17
CA TYR A 29 -11.03 20.22 -8.26
C TYR A 29 -9.67 19.82 -8.84
N LEU A 30 -8.68 20.68 -8.61
CA LEU A 30 -7.29 20.29 -8.68
C LEU A 30 -7.02 19.48 -7.42
N GLU A 31 -6.77 18.17 -7.58
CA GLU A 31 -6.19 17.38 -6.51
C GLU A 31 -4.95 18.12 -5.99
N SER A 32 -4.88 18.29 -4.68
CA SER A 32 -3.68 18.85 -4.08
C SER A 32 -2.50 17.92 -4.38
N PRO A 33 -1.26 18.44 -4.47
CA PRO A 33 -0.09 17.59 -4.66
C PRO A 33 0.02 16.44 -3.64
N VAL A 34 -0.50 16.66 -2.43
CA VAL A 34 -0.56 15.64 -1.38
C VAL A 34 -1.60 14.55 -1.69
N GLU A 35 -2.76 14.90 -2.24
CA GLU A 35 -3.76 13.93 -2.69
C GLU A 35 -3.24 13.10 -3.87
N GLU A 36 -2.56 13.73 -4.83
CA GLU A 36 -1.90 13.02 -5.93
C GLU A 36 -0.85 12.03 -5.40
N ALA A 37 0.00 12.46 -4.46
CA ALA A 37 1.00 11.59 -3.82
C ALA A 37 0.35 10.42 -3.04
N LYS A 38 -0.76 10.66 -2.34
CA LYS A 38 -1.54 9.61 -1.67
C LYS A 38 -2.18 8.65 -2.67
N GLY A 39 -2.71 9.15 -3.79
CA GLY A 39 -3.24 8.32 -4.87
C GLY A 39 -2.16 7.42 -5.48
N TYR A 40 -0.96 7.98 -5.70
CA TYR A 40 0.19 7.22 -6.16
C TYR A 40 0.61 6.13 -5.17
N TRP A 41 0.64 6.44 -3.86
CA TRP A 41 0.87 5.42 -2.84
C TRP A 41 -0.15 4.28 -2.90
N VAL A 42 -1.44 4.60 -3.02
CA VAL A 42 -2.51 3.60 -3.11
C VAL A 42 -2.29 2.67 -4.32
N GLU A 43 -1.92 3.22 -5.47
CA GLU A 43 -1.60 2.41 -6.66
C GLU A 43 -0.40 1.48 -6.43
N MET A 44 0.67 2.00 -5.82
CA MET A 44 1.85 1.20 -5.50
C MET A 44 1.56 0.11 -4.47
N ALA A 45 0.83 0.42 -3.41
CA ALA A 45 0.41 -0.54 -2.38
C ALA A 45 -0.43 -1.68 -2.97
N GLN A 46 -1.37 -1.36 -3.88
CA GLN A 46 -2.15 -2.36 -4.60
C GLN A 46 -1.27 -3.27 -5.46
N ASN A 47 -0.30 -2.71 -6.19
CA ASN A 47 0.62 -3.50 -7.00
C ASN A 47 1.46 -4.46 -6.14
N ILE A 48 1.96 -3.98 -4.99
CA ILE A 48 2.71 -4.82 -4.03
C ILE A 48 1.84 -5.97 -3.53
N ILE A 49 0.61 -5.69 -3.08
CA ILE A 49 -0.33 -6.72 -2.60
C ILE A 49 -0.63 -7.75 -3.69
N VAL A 50 -0.97 -7.29 -4.90
CA VAL A 50 -1.28 -8.17 -6.03
C VAL A 50 -0.11 -9.10 -6.35
N ASN A 51 1.12 -8.58 -6.35
CA ASN A 51 2.31 -9.38 -6.60
C ASN A 51 2.57 -10.37 -5.45
N THR A 52 2.39 -9.93 -4.20
CA THR A 52 2.55 -10.74 -2.98
C THR A 52 1.61 -11.95 -2.96
N VAL A 53 0.38 -11.76 -3.42
CA VAL A 53 -0.64 -12.82 -3.48
C VAL A 53 -0.44 -13.72 -4.70
N LYS A 54 -0.10 -13.15 -5.86
CA LYS A 54 0.21 -13.94 -7.07
C LYS A 54 1.41 -14.86 -6.87
N ALA A 55 2.40 -14.44 -6.07
CA ALA A 55 3.56 -15.26 -5.77
C ALA A 55 3.16 -16.60 -5.16
N THR A 56 2.09 -16.64 -4.35
CA THR A 56 1.62 -17.85 -3.68
C THR A 56 0.62 -18.67 -4.49
N ASN A 57 0.40 -18.33 -5.76
CA ASN A 57 -0.67 -18.89 -6.61
C ASN A 57 -2.03 -18.85 -5.91
N ASN A 58 -2.28 -17.82 -5.08
CA ASN A 58 -3.54 -17.62 -4.37
C ASN A 58 -3.90 -18.74 -3.38
N SER A 59 -2.91 -19.45 -2.85
CA SER A 59 -3.09 -20.57 -1.91
C SER A 59 -3.18 -20.13 -0.44
N VAL A 60 -3.07 -18.84 -0.17
CA VAL A 60 -3.02 -18.27 1.19
C VAL A 60 -4.34 -17.63 1.58
N GLU A 61 -4.64 -17.61 2.87
CA GLU A 61 -5.87 -17.04 3.41
C GLU A 61 -5.76 -15.50 3.49
N ARG A 62 -4.61 -15.03 4.00
CA ARG A 62 -4.27 -13.61 4.12
C ARG A 62 -2.80 -13.39 3.79
N ALA A 63 -2.47 -12.19 3.34
CA ALA A 63 -1.09 -11.75 3.10
C ALA A 63 -0.81 -10.44 3.82
N PHE A 64 0.39 -10.31 4.34
CA PHE A 64 0.86 -9.17 5.09
C PHE A 64 2.21 -8.71 4.56
N VAL A 65 2.39 -7.39 4.44
CA VAL A 65 3.65 -6.80 4.00
C VAL A 65 3.98 -5.62 4.91
N LEU A 66 5.11 -5.69 5.59
CA LEU A 66 5.74 -4.52 6.18
C LEU A 66 6.74 -3.95 5.16
N ILE A 67 6.68 -2.64 4.95
CA ILE A 67 7.58 -1.92 4.05
C ILE A 67 8.37 -0.93 4.89
N ASP A 68 9.69 -1.08 4.86
CA ASP A 68 10.64 -0.11 5.42
C ASP A 68 11.03 0.89 4.34
N PHE A 69 10.77 2.17 4.58
CA PHE A 69 11.13 3.29 3.70
C PHE A 69 12.42 4.00 4.13
N GLY A 70 13.12 3.49 5.15
CA GLY A 70 14.37 4.01 5.67
C GLY A 70 15.55 3.87 4.70
N GLU A 71 16.77 4.03 5.22
CA GLU A 71 17.99 4.06 4.39
C GLU A 71 18.26 2.76 3.62
N GLN A 72 17.74 1.63 4.11
CA GLN A 72 17.84 0.32 3.46
C GLN A 72 16.43 -0.23 3.20
N PRO A 73 15.76 0.23 2.13
CA PRO A 73 14.38 -0.13 1.90
C PRO A 73 14.19 -1.63 1.73
N SER A 74 13.21 -2.20 2.41
CA SER A 74 12.94 -3.64 2.37
C SER A 74 11.45 -3.96 2.46
N PHE A 75 11.07 -5.11 1.91
CA PHE A 75 9.78 -5.74 2.14
C PHE A 75 9.94 -6.93 3.06
N ASP A 76 9.12 -7.00 4.10
CA ASP A 76 9.02 -8.15 5.00
C ASP A 76 7.62 -8.75 4.86
N ILE A 77 7.56 -9.97 4.33
CA ILE A 77 6.33 -10.61 3.89
C ILE A 77 6.01 -11.82 4.76
N PHE A 78 4.75 -11.94 5.18
CA PHE A 78 4.24 -13.12 5.86
C PHE A 78 2.80 -13.41 5.47
N TYR A 79 2.38 -14.64 5.69
CA TYR A 79 1.12 -15.16 5.20
C TYR A 79 0.37 -15.91 6.28
N GLN A 80 -0.95 -15.92 6.17
CA GLN A 80 -1.79 -16.85 6.88
C GLN A 80 -2.05 -18.09 6.01
N VAL A 81 -1.63 -19.25 6.50
CA VAL A 81 -1.78 -20.57 5.86
C VAL A 81 -2.35 -21.53 6.90
N ASP A 82 -3.46 -22.19 6.58
CA ASP A 82 -4.15 -23.12 7.47
C ASP A 82 -4.37 -22.56 8.89
N GLY A 83 -4.82 -21.31 9.00
CA GLY A 83 -5.07 -20.62 10.27
C GLY A 83 -3.83 -20.20 11.06
N SER A 84 -2.62 -20.36 10.51
CA SER A 84 -1.36 -20.01 11.18
C SER A 84 -0.56 -18.99 10.37
N LEU A 85 0.13 -18.07 11.06
CA LEU A 85 1.05 -17.14 10.41
C LEU A 85 2.42 -17.79 10.18
N VAL A 86 2.95 -17.57 8.98
CA VAL A 86 4.27 -18.04 8.56
C VAL A 86 4.99 -16.95 7.77
N MET A 87 6.28 -16.73 8.07
CA MET A 87 7.11 -15.85 7.26
C MET A 87 7.32 -16.45 5.86
N TRP A 88 7.49 -15.62 4.83
CA TRP A 88 7.62 -16.10 3.46
C TRP A 88 8.73 -17.16 3.29
N HIS A 89 9.86 -16.99 3.96
CA HIS A 89 11.01 -17.91 3.87
C HIS A 89 10.76 -19.26 4.57
N GLN A 90 9.70 -19.36 5.38
CA GLN A 90 9.26 -20.57 6.06
C GLN A 90 8.24 -21.37 5.25
N LEU A 91 7.76 -20.85 4.11
CA LEU A 91 6.86 -21.58 3.23
C LEU A 91 7.50 -22.87 2.70
N GLU A 92 6.69 -23.92 2.58
CA GLU A 92 7.15 -25.23 2.11
C GLU A 92 7.56 -25.21 0.62
N HIS A 93 6.82 -24.45 -0.17
CA HIS A 93 6.97 -24.38 -1.62
C HIS A 93 8.17 -23.52 -2.03
N GLN A 94 9.20 -24.17 -2.56
CA GLN A 94 10.45 -23.53 -3.00
C GLN A 94 10.24 -22.54 -4.16
N ASP A 95 9.34 -22.85 -5.08
CA ASP A 95 9.01 -21.97 -6.22
C ASP A 95 8.38 -20.65 -5.78
N ILE A 96 7.54 -20.68 -4.74
CA ILE A 96 6.96 -19.47 -4.15
C ILE A 96 8.07 -18.61 -3.52
N LYS A 97 8.97 -19.23 -2.74
CA LYS A 97 10.10 -18.53 -2.11
C LYS A 97 11.02 -17.88 -3.14
N GLU A 98 11.36 -18.59 -4.22
CA GLU A 98 12.19 -18.07 -5.29
C GLU A 98 11.55 -16.88 -6.02
N LYS A 99 10.23 -16.90 -6.25
CA LYS A 99 9.52 -15.74 -6.81
C LYS A 99 9.59 -14.55 -5.87
N ILE A 100 9.33 -14.76 -4.58
CA ILE A 100 9.38 -13.67 -3.60
C ILE A 100 10.78 -13.07 -3.55
N GLU A 101 11.80 -13.91 -3.40
CA GLU A 101 13.20 -13.49 -3.26
C GLU A 101 13.76 -12.80 -4.51
N ASN A 102 13.47 -13.32 -5.70
CA ASN A 102 14.06 -12.82 -6.95
C ASN A 102 13.22 -11.74 -7.65
N GLU A 103 11.90 -11.72 -7.42
CA GLU A 103 11.00 -10.80 -8.12
C GLU A 103 10.45 -9.73 -7.19
N LEU A 104 9.97 -10.07 -5.98
CA LEU A 104 9.27 -9.10 -5.12
C LEU A 104 10.22 -8.28 -4.26
N LEU A 105 11.06 -8.92 -3.46
CA LEU A 105 11.95 -8.23 -2.51
C LEU A 105 12.86 -7.18 -3.18
N PRO A 106 13.44 -7.42 -4.37
CA PRO A 106 14.30 -6.44 -5.03
C PRO A 106 13.59 -5.16 -5.47
N GLN A 107 12.25 -5.14 -5.55
CA GLN A 107 11.47 -3.95 -5.94
C GLN A 107 11.45 -2.88 -4.85
N ALA A 108 11.78 -3.21 -3.60
CA ALA A 108 11.61 -2.32 -2.45
C ALA A 108 12.27 -0.96 -2.65
N THR A 109 13.52 -0.94 -3.14
CA THR A 109 14.27 0.31 -3.36
C THR A 109 13.60 1.23 -4.39
N ASP A 110 13.16 0.68 -5.52
CA ASP A 110 12.56 1.47 -6.60
C ASP A 110 11.18 2.01 -6.19
N VAL A 111 10.37 1.17 -5.52
CA VAL A 111 9.05 1.56 -5.00
C VAL A 111 9.17 2.68 -3.98
N VAL A 112 10.01 2.50 -2.96
CA VAL A 112 10.19 3.46 -1.86
C VAL A 112 10.66 4.80 -2.37
N LYS A 113 11.64 4.79 -3.29
CA LYS A 113 12.11 6.00 -3.94
C LYS A 113 10.99 6.70 -4.71
N ALA A 114 10.27 5.98 -5.56
CA ALA A 114 9.22 6.57 -6.38
C ALA A 114 8.10 7.17 -5.54
N VAL A 115 7.69 6.50 -4.46
CA VAL A 115 6.65 6.98 -3.55
C VAL A 115 7.12 8.21 -2.77
N ASN A 116 8.29 8.16 -2.14
CA ASN A 116 8.78 9.28 -1.34
C ASN A 116 9.14 10.50 -2.20
N ASP A 117 9.61 10.32 -3.43
CA ASP A 117 9.83 11.43 -4.38
C ASP A 117 8.54 12.23 -4.65
N ASN A 118 7.37 11.58 -4.64
CA ASN A 118 6.08 12.26 -4.79
C ASN A 118 5.70 13.07 -3.54
N PHE A 119 5.89 12.51 -2.34
CA PHE A 119 5.63 13.24 -1.09
C PHE A 119 6.58 14.43 -0.88
N ILE A 120 7.86 14.27 -1.22
CA ILE A 120 8.85 15.36 -1.19
C ILE A 120 8.42 16.49 -2.14
N GLN A 121 8.00 16.16 -3.36
CA GLN A 121 7.51 17.16 -4.33
C GLN A 121 6.24 17.87 -3.85
N ALA A 122 5.39 17.16 -3.09
CA ALA A 122 4.22 17.71 -2.44
C ALA A 122 4.52 18.52 -1.15
N ASN A 123 5.79 18.62 -0.74
CA ASN A 123 6.22 19.22 0.53
C ASN A 123 5.49 18.61 1.74
N HIS A 124 5.39 17.29 1.76
CA HIS A 124 4.77 16.47 2.80
C HIS A 124 5.82 15.55 3.42
N PRO A 125 5.70 15.20 4.72
CA PRO A 125 6.51 14.15 5.33
C PRO A 125 6.52 12.88 4.47
N THR A 126 7.69 12.25 4.39
CA THR A 126 7.82 10.97 3.70
C THR A 126 7.24 9.85 4.54
N ILE A 127 7.03 8.68 3.91
CA ILE A 127 6.64 7.48 4.65
C ILE A 127 7.91 6.93 5.31
N ALA A 128 7.83 6.55 6.58
CA ALA A 128 8.88 5.79 7.28
C ALA A 128 8.61 4.28 7.21
N PHE A 129 7.37 3.88 7.47
CA PHE A 129 6.94 2.50 7.34
C PHE A 129 5.53 2.42 6.77
N ALA A 130 5.22 1.32 6.11
CA ALA A 130 3.84 0.99 5.76
C ALA A 130 3.52 -0.46 6.03
N GLU A 131 2.31 -0.70 6.54
CA GLU A 131 1.76 -2.02 6.79
C GLU A 131 0.62 -2.27 5.82
N LEU A 132 0.70 -3.36 5.08
CA LEU A 132 -0.31 -3.79 4.11
C LEU A 132 -0.93 -5.10 4.55
N GLN A 133 -2.25 -5.19 4.45
CA GLN A 133 -3.02 -6.40 4.71
C GLN A 133 -3.89 -6.74 3.51
N PHE A 134 -4.04 -8.03 3.22
CA PHE A 134 -4.94 -8.53 2.20
C PHE A 134 -5.63 -9.81 2.65
N GLU A 135 -6.94 -9.90 2.43
CA GLU A 135 -7.76 -11.08 2.70
C GLU A 135 -8.27 -11.68 1.38
N TRP A 136 -7.93 -12.95 1.12
CA TRP A 136 -8.20 -13.59 -0.18
C TRP A 136 -9.70 -13.73 -0.49
N GLN A 137 -10.48 -14.18 0.49
CA GLN A 137 -11.89 -14.53 0.30
C GLN A 137 -12.76 -13.34 -0.12
N THR A 138 -12.51 -12.16 0.45
CA THR A 138 -13.24 -10.92 0.17
C THR A 138 -12.52 -10.04 -0.83
N SER A 139 -11.23 -10.31 -1.09
CA SER A 139 -10.32 -9.41 -1.79
C SER A 139 -10.17 -8.04 -1.12
N ALA A 140 -10.53 -7.96 0.17
CA ALA A 140 -10.35 -6.77 0.98
C ALA A 140 -8.85 -6.52 1.19
N TRP A 141 -8.45 -5.25 1.12
CA TRP A 141 -7.09 -4.86 1.40
C TRP A 141 -7.05 -3.55 2.17
N PHE A 142 -6.04 -3.42 3.00
CA PHE A 142 -5.88 -2.29 3.91
C PHE A 142 -4.43 -1.82 3.91
N SER A 143 -4.24 -0.52 4.12
CA SER A 143 -2.94 0.10 4.27
C SER A 143 -2.94 1.00 5.49
N HIS A 144 -1.85 0.94 6.23
CA HIS A 144 -1.49 1.86 7.30
C HIS A 144 -0.12 2.45 7.01
N ILE A 145 0.04 3.75 7.26
CA ILE A 145 1.25 4.52 7.00
C ILE A 145 1.72 5.07 8.35
N ILE A 146 3.01 4.92 8.62
CA ILE A 146 3.73 5.59 9.69
C ILE A 146 4.59 6.66 9.03
N TRP A 147 4.33 7.92 9.34
CA TRP A 147 5.01 9.05 8.71
C TRP A 147 6.38 9.28 9.34
N GLU A 148 7.31 9.86 8.58
CA GLU A 148 8.65 10.20 9.05
C GLU A 148 8.65 11.11 10.30
N ASP A 149 7.66 12.00 10.42
CA ASP A 149 7.53 12.94 11.53
C ASP A 149 6.74 12.39 12.74
N ASP A 150 6.23 11.16 12.68
CA ASP A 150 5.66 10.47 13.84
C ASP A 150 6.75 10.00 14.83
N GLU A 151 6.41 9.87 16.11
CA GLU A 151 7.35 9.33 17.10
C GLU A 151 7.70 7.86 16.82
N ASP A 152 6.74 7.14 16.25
CA ASP A 152 6.82 5.72 15.91
C ASP A 152 7.79 5.44 14.76
N SER A 153 8.16 6.45 13.96
CA SER A 153 9.18 6.33 12.91
C SER A 153 10.58 5.99 13.45
N LYS A 154 10.80 6.19 14.75
CA LYS A 154 12.07 5.92 15.44
C LYS A 154 12.19 4.47 15.90
N LEU A 155 11.13 3.68 15.81
CA LEU A 155 11.17 2.26 16.16
C LEU A 155 12.05 1.50 15.17
N ALA A 156 12.74 0.48 15.66
CA ALA A 156 13.50 -0.41 14.80
C ALA A 156 12.54 -1.26 13.96
N LYS A 157 12.85 -1.46 12.67
CA LYS A 157 12.05 -2.31 11.77
C LYS A 157 11.75 -3.69 12.37
N ASP A 158 12.76 -4.35 12.93
CA ASP A 158 12.60 -5.66 13.55
C ASP A 158 11.67 -5.64 14.77
N GLU A 159 11.59 -4.52 15.49
CA GLU A 159 10.63 -4.37 16.58
C GLU A 159 9.20 -4.30 16.03
N ILE A 160 8.97 -3.49 14.99
CA ILE A 160 7.67 -3.36 14.33
C ILE A 160 7.23 -4.72 13.78
N LEU A 161 8.09 -5.36 12.97
CA LEU A 161 7.80 -6.63 12.33
C LEU A 161 7.43 -7.71 13.35
N ASN A 162 8.24 -7.89 14.39
CA ASN A 162 8.02 -8.97 15.35
C ASN A 162 6.76 -8.73 16.19
N LYS A 163 6.52 -7.50 16.66
CA LYS A 163 5.32 -7.23 17.47
C LYS A 163 4.04 -7.27 16.64
N TRP A 164 4.10 -6.80 15.39
CA TRP A 164 2.97 -6.92 14.47
C TRP A 164 2.66 -8.38 14.17
N PHE A 165 3.67 -9.17 13.81
CA PHE A 165 3.54 -10.61 13.60
C PHE A 165 2.95 -11.32 14.82
N ASP A 166 3.48 -11.07 16.02
CA ASP A 166 3.00 -11.69 17.26
C ASP A 166 1.53 -11.33 17.54
N THR A 167 1.16 -10.06 17.35
CA THR A 167 -0.21 -9.58 17.52
C THR A 167 -1.16 -10.30 16.55
N LEU A 168 -0.81 -10.31 15.27
CA LEU A 168 -1.61 -10.94 14.23
C LEU A 168 -1.70 -12.46 14.42
N SER A 169 -0.64 -13.10 14.93
CA SER A 169 -0.61 -14.57 15.14
C SER A 169 -1.67 -15.06 16.14
N VAL A 170 -2.13 -14.16 17.02
CA VAL A 170 -3.25 -14.40 17.93
C VAL A 170 -4.56 -14.05 17.23
N GLU A 171 -4.63 -12.87 16.62
CA GLU A 171 -5.86 -12.30 16.07
C GLU A 171 -6.43 -13.12 14.90
N VAL A 172 -5.59 -13.68 14.02
CA VAL A 172 -6.04 -14.47 12.87
C VAL A 172 -6.81 -15.74 13.26
N LYS A 173 -6.66 -16.23 14.50
CA LYS A 173 -7.35 -17.43 14.99
C LYS A 173 -8.82 -17.18 15.31
N ASP A 174 -9.16 -15.94 15.65
CA ASP A 174 -10.48 -15.55 16.12
C ASP A 174 -11.31 -14.83 15.04
N LEU A 175 -10.68 -14.39 13.95
CA LEU A 175 -11.34 -13.64 12.88
C LEU A 175 -11.70 -14.48 11.65
N PRO A 176 -13.00 -14.50 11.26
CA PRO A 176 -13.45 -15.16 10.03
C PRO A 176 -12.75 -14.64 8.79
N LEU A 177 -12.53 -15.53 7.82
CA LEU A 177 -11.89 -15.19 6.54
C LEU A 177 -12.78 -14.38 5.60
N ASP A 178 -14.02 -14.05 5.96
CA ASP A 178 -14.98 -13.29 5.16
C ASP A 178 -15.41 -11.97 5.83
N SER A 179 -14.52 -11.40 6.66
CA SER A 179 -14.86 -10.31 7.56
C SER A 179 -14.87 -8.92 6.92
N ASP A 180 -14.18 -8.73 5.77
CA ASP A 180 -13.92 -7.41 5.16
C ASP A 180 -13.43 -6.38 6.20
N THR A 181 -12.67 -6.87 7.18
CA THR A 181 -12.24 -6.12 8.34
C THR A 181 -10.72 -6.22 8.45
N LYS A 182 -10.09 -5.07 8.67
CA LYS A 182 -8.66 -5.01 8.94
C LYS A 182 -8.35 -5.68 10.28
N LEU A 183 -7.22 -6.38 10.33
CA LEU A 183 -6.59 -6.80 11.57
C LEU A 183 -5.84 -5.62 12.21
N SER A 184 -5.30 -5.83 13.41
CA SER A 184 -4.52 -4.82 14.11
C SER A 184 -3.29 -4.35 13.32
N TRP A 185 -2.95 -3.08 13.51
CA TRP A 185 -1.70 -2.46 13.06
C TRP A 185 -0.68 -2.48 14.19
N TYR A 186 0.59 -2.19 13.91
CA TYR A 186 1.55 -1.86 14.95
C TYR A 186 2.57 -0.79 14.48
N PRO A 187 2.90 0.19 15.34
CA PRO A 187 2.17 0.57 16.56
C PRO A 187 0.74 1.07 16.32
#